data_AF-A0A6I5ZN77-F1
#
_entry.id   AF-A0A6I5ZN77-F1
#
_cell.length_a   1.000
_cell.length_b   1.000
_cell.length_c   1.000
_cell.angle_alpha   90.00
_cell.angle_beta   90.00
_cell.angle_gamma   90.00
#
_symmetry.space_group_name_H-M   'P 1'
#
loop_
_entity.id
_entity.type
_entity.pdbx_description
1 polymer ?
#
loop_
_entity_poly.entity_id
_entity_poly.type
_entity_poly.pdbx_seq_one_letter_code
_entity_poly.pdbx_strand_id
1 'polypeptide(L)'
;MAKEALAGFLYGMEEDGESIPVPSDPGKMEIPPGTFVALVEAWTDIVRDEIENKAIKKTLTIPKWLNDIDEREKVNFSHLLQTSLKQYLGIHDYHHRRIKKQP
;
A
#
# COMPACT_ATOMS: atom_id res chain seq x y z
N MET A 1 16.50 -5.55 -3.40
CA MET A 1 16.35 -5.67 -4.87
C MET A 1 15.45 -6.84 -5.29
N ALA A 2 15.87 -8.11 -5.25
CA ALA A 2 15.02 -9.23 -5.74
C ALA A 2 13.72 -9.42 -4.94
N LYS A 3 13.79 -9.36 -3.61
CA LYS A 3 12.63 -9.41 -2.71
C LYS A 3 11.63 -8.28 -2.95
N GLU A 4 12.12 -7.05 -3.07
CA GLU A 4 11.29 -5.86 -3.33
C GLU A 4 10.65 -5.92 -4.71
N ALA A 5 11.41 -6.33 -5.74
CA ALA A 5 10.88 -6.49 -7.09
C ALA A 5 9.78 -7.56 -7.14
N LEU A 6 9.99 -8.71 -6.49
CA LEU A 6 8.98 -9.76 -6.40
C LEU A 6 7.74 -9.30 -5.63
N ALA A 7 7.92 -8.63 -4.48
CA ALA A 7 6.81 -8.15 -3.67
C ALA A 7 5.98 -7.09 -4.40
N GLY A 8 6.62 -6.14 -5.10
CA GLY A 8 5.92 -5.14 -5.91
C GLY A 8 5.20 -5.75 -7.12
N PHE A 9 5.80 -6.75 -7.78
CA PHE A 9 5.16 -7.46 -8.89
C PHE A 9 3.92 -8.22 -8.43
N LEU A 10 4.02 -8.98 -7.33
CA LEU A 10 2.89 -9.70 -6.74
C LEU A 10 1.77 -8.75 -6.30
N TYR A 11 2.11 -7.61 -5.70
CA TYR A 11 1.14 -6.58 -5.34
C TYR A 11 0.39 -6.04 -6.57
N GLY A 12 1.10 -5.77 -7.68
CA GLY A 12 0.48 -5.36 -8.94
C GLY A 12 -0.53 -6.39 -9.47
N MET A 13 -0.15 -7.67 -9.45
CA MET A 13 -1.04 -8.77 -9.84
C MET A 13 -2.31 -8.83 -8.96
N GLU A 14 -2.18 -8.59 -7.65
CA GLU A 14 -3.34 -8.54 -6.74
C GLU A 14 -4.30 -7.39 -7.09
N GLU A 15 -3.77 -6.20 -7.38
CA GLU A 15 -4.57 -5.02 -7.76
C GLU A 15 -5.27 -5.22 -9.12
N ASP A 16 -4.60 -5.91 -10.05
CA ASP A 16 -5.13 -6.23 -11.38
C ASP A 16 -6.12 -7.44 -11.35
N GLY A 17 -6.27 -8.10 -10.20
CA GLY A 17 -7.14 -9.25 -10.02
C GLY A 17 -6.63 -10.53 -10.68
N GLU A 18 -5.34 -10.61 -10.96
CA GLU A 18 -4.67 -11.77 -11.55
C GLU A 18 -4.36 -12.84 -10.50
N SER A 19 -4.31 -14.11 -10.92
CA SER A 19 -3.93 -15.21 -10.03
C SER A 19 -2.42 -15.29 -9.86
N ILE A 20 -1.95 -15.32 -8.61
CA ILE A 20 -0.54 -15.53 -8.30
C ILE A 20 -0.15 -16.99 -8.66
N PRO A 21 0.91 -17.20 -9.47
CA PRO A 21 1.34 -18.53 -9.87
C PRO A 21 1.94 -19.31 -8.70
N VAL A 22 1.85 -20.64 -8.76
CA VAL A 22 2.47 -21.53 -7.76
C VAL A 22 4.00 -21.45 -7.88
N PRO A 23 4.75 -21.34 -6.78
CA PRO A 23 6.20 -21.35 -6.80
C PRO A 23 6.78 -22.61 -7.43
N SER A 24 7.80 -22.45 -8.27
CA SER A 24 8.53 -23.57 -8.86
C SER A 24 9.31 -24.36 -7.82
N ASP A 25 9.40 -25.69 -8.00
CA ASP A 25 10.21 -26.58 -7.16
C ASP A 25 11.71 -26.43 -7.52
N PRO A 26 12.56 -25.94 -6.59
CA PRO A 26 13.98 -25.75 -6.84
C PRO A 26 14.71 -27.06 -7.19
N GLY A 27 14.23 -28.19 -6.67
CA GLY A 27 14.86 -29.50 -6.87
C GLY A 27 14.61 -30.12 -8.24
N LYS A 28 13.67 -29.58 -9.02
CA LYS A 28 13.30 -30.06 -10.36
C LYS A 28 13.78 -29.14 -11.49
N MET A 29 14.55 -28.10 -11.16
CA MET A 29 15.00 -27.10 -12.11
C MET A 29 16.34 -27.52 -12.73
N GLU A 30 16.40 -27.57 -14.06
CA GLU A 30 17.67 -27.70 -14.78
C GLU A 30 18.41 -26.37 -14.74
N ILE A 31 19.60 -26.35 -14.13
CA ILE A 31 20.41 -25.15 -14.00
C ILE A 31 21.68 -25.22 -14.87
N PRO A 32 22.01 -24.15 -15.62
CA PRO A 32 23.24 -24.10 -16.40
C PRO A 32 24.50 -24.17 -15.53
N PRO A 33 25.62 -24.71 -16.06
CA PRO A 33 26.90 -24.71 -15.35
C PRO A 33 27.32 -23.30 -14.94
N GLY A 34 27.77 -23.13 -13.68
CA GLY A 34 28.21 -21.84 -13.15
C GLY A 34 27.09 -20.96 -12.59
N THR A 35 25.86 -21.46 -12.49
CA THR A 35 24.73 -20.76 -11.86
C THR A 35 24.31 -21.40 -10.54
N PHE A 36 23.53 -20.68 -9.73
CA PHE A 36 22.98 -21.19 -8.48
C PHE A 36 21.54 -20.73 -8.31
N VAL A 37 20.76 -21.48 -7.53
CA VAL A 37 19.38 -21.14 -7.20
C VAL A 37 19.35 -20.42 -5.86
N ALA A 38 18.59 -19.32 -5.80
CA ALA A 38 18.31 -18.61 -4.56
C ALA A 38 16.79 -18.56 -4.35
N LEU A 39 16.35 -18.95 -3.15
CA LEU A 39 14.98 -18.74 -2.72
C LEU A 39 14.77 -17.28 -2.34
N VAL A 40 13.68 -16.70 -2.83
CA VAL A 40 13.28 -15.33 -2.50
C VAL A 40 11.88 -15.37 -1.92
N GLU A 41 11.75 -14.91 -0.69
CA GLU A 41 10.45 -14.68 -0.05
C GLU A 41 9.99 -13.24 -0.27
N ALA A 42 8.70 -13.06 -0.53
CA ALA A 42 8.06 -11.75 -0.66
C ALA A 42 6.78 -11.73 0.18
N TRP A 43 6.58 -10.63 0.90
CA TRP A 43 5.41 -10.41 1.76
C TRP A 43 4.64 -9.23 1.18
N THR A 44 3.50 -9.49 0.54
CA THR A 44 2.68 -8.42 -0.09
C THR A 44 1.99 -7.54 0.95
N ASP A 45 1.74 -8.05 2.16
CA ASP A 45 1.15 -7.29 3.27
C ASP A 45 1.94 -6.01 3.59
N ILE A 46 3.28 -6.09 3.63
CA ILE A 46 4.14 -4.93 3.93
C ILE A 46 4.03 -3.88 2.83
N VAL A 47 4.07 -4.31 1.56
CA VAL A 47 3.97 -3.42 0.41
C VAL A 47 2.60 -2.75 0.35
N ARG A 48 1.54 -3.50 0.67
CA ARG A 48 0.17 -2.98 0.77
C ARG A 48 0.08 -1.91 1.84
N ASP A 49 0.56 -2.19 3.06
CA ASP A 49 0.54 -1.23 4.16
C ASP A 49 1.32 0.05 3.81
N GLU A 50 2.47 -0.07 3.16
CA GLU A 50 3.28 1.09 2.74
C GLU A 50 2.56 1.95 1.68
N ILE A 51 1.90 1.32 0.70
CA ILE A 51 1.20 2.02 -0.37
C ILE A 51 -0.08 2.68 0.15
N GLU A 52 -0.88 1.97 0.95
CA GLU A 52 -2.16 2.46 1.45
C GLU A 52 -2.02 3.56 2.50
N ASN A 53 -1.00 3.48 3.36
CA ASN A 53 -0.74 4.51 4.38
C ASN A 53 0.01 5.73 3.82
N LYS A 54 0.32 5.74 2.52
CA LYS A 54 1.02 6.85 1.89
C LYS A 54 0.13 8.09 1.88
N ALA A 55 0.59 9.13 2.57
CA ALA A 55 -0.08 10.43 2.56
C ALA A 55 -0.09 11.03 1.14
N ILE A 56 -1.28 11.31 0.61
CA ILE A 56 -1.46 11.97 -0.69
C ILE A 56 -1.68 13.47 -0.47
N LYS A 57 -0.81 14.30 -1.06
CA LYS A 57 -0.97 15.77 -1.01
C LYS A 57 -2.24 16.19 -1.74
N LYS A 58 -3.04 17.03 -1.09
CA LYS A 58 -4.23 17.67 -1.68
C LYS A 58 -4.11 19.19 -1.60
N THR A 59 -4.43 19.86 -2.69
CA THR A 59 -4.56 21.32 -2.76
C THR A 59 -6.04 21.67 -2.69
N LEU A 60 -6.41 22.58 -1.78
CA LEU A 60 -7.79 22.97 -1.52
C LEU A 60 -7.92 24.50 -1.51
N THR A 61 -9.15 24.99 -1.68
CA THR A 61 -9.46 26.42 -1.69
C THR A 61 -10.38 26.75 -0.52
N ILE A 62 -9.99 27.72 0.30
CA ILE A 62 -10.76 28.22 1.45
C ILE A 62 -10.81 29.74 1.45
N PRO A 63 -11.83 30.36 2.07
CA PRO A 63 -11.88 31.81 2.24
C PRO A 63 -10.66 32.33 3.03
N LYS A 64 -10.15 33.50 2.63
CA LYS A 64 -8.99 34.13 3.29
C LYS A 64 -9.18 34.30 4.80
N TRP A 65 -10.36 34.76 5.22
CA TRP A 65 -10.65 35.01 6.63
C TRP A 65 -10.53 33.74 7.48
N LEU A 66 -10.80 32.56 6.90
CA LEU A 66 -10.69 31.28 7.60
C LEU A 66 -9.22 30.87 7.73
N ASN A 67 -8.45 30.98 6.64
CA ASN A 67 -7.01 30.74 6.67
C ASN A 67 -6.29 31.61 7.70
N ASP A 68 -6.65 32.91 7.76
CA ASP A 68 -6.04 33.84 8.72
C ASP A 68 -6.30 33.44 10.18
N ILE A 69 -7.47 32.86 10.48
CA ILE A 69 -7.82 32.36 11.82
C ILE A 69 -7.07 31.05 12.08
N ASP A 70 -7.10 30.12 11.13
CA ASP A 70 -6.45 28.81 11.23
C ASP A 70 -4.93 28.93 11.45
N GLU A 71 -4.27 29.88 10.80
CA GLU A 71 -2.83 30.15 10.97
C GLU A 71 -2.49 30.69 12.36
N ARG A 72 -3.34 31.57 12.92
CA ARG A 72 -3.17 32.10 14.28
C ARG A 72 -3.30 31.00 15.33
N GLU A 73 -4.26 30.11 15.13
CA GLU A 73 -4.52 28.96 16.00
C GLU A 73 -3.60 27.77 15.70
N LYS A 74 -2.72 27.86 14.68
CA LYS A 74 -1.79 26.80 14.25
C LYS A 74 -2.49 25.48 13.93
N VAL A 75 -3.61 25.55 13.23
CA VAL A 75 -4.40 24.38 12.84
C VAL A 75 -3.60 23.45 11.93
N ASN A 76 -3.62 22.15 12.24
CA ASN A 76 -3.09 21.12 11.34
C ASN A 76 -4.15 20.74 10.30
N PHE A 77 -4.11 21.42 9.14
CA PHE A 77 -5.04 21.19 8.04
C PHE A 77 -5.11 19.73 7.59
N SER A 78 -3.98 19.04 7.52
CA SER A 78 -3.94 17.64 7.09
C SER A 78 -4.68 16.73 8.07
N HIS A 79 -4.45 16.92 9.38
CA HIS A 79 -5.13 16.13 10.40
C HIS A 79 -6.62 16.45 10.49
N LEU A 80 -6.98 17.74 10.43
CA LEU A 80 -8.37 18.18 10.47
C LEU A 80 -9.16 17.65 9.26
N LEU A 81 -8.59 17.71 8.06
CA LEU A 81 -9.20 17.19 6.85
C LEU A 81 -9.40 15.67 6.94
N GLN A 82 -8.38 14.91 7.37
CA GLN A 82 -8.50 13.46 7.54
C GLN A 82 -9.60 13.09 8.54
N THR A 83 -9.65 13.76 9.68
CA THR A 83 -10.66 13.52 10.73
C THR A 83 -12.07 13.85 10.22
N SER A 84 -12.22 15.00 9.56
CA SER A 84 -13.51 15.44 9.02
C SER A 84 -14.01 14.52 7.92
N LEU A 85 -13.13 14.05 7.03
CA LEU A 85 -13.49 13.09 5.98
C LEU A 85 -13.89 11.73 6.54
N LYS A 86 -13.14 11.21 7.53
CA LYS A 86 -13.48 9.96 8.23
C LYS A 86 -14.88 10.05 8.86
N GLN A 87 -15.15 11.14 9.59
CA GLN A 87 -16.44 11.36 10.21
C GLN A 87 -17.56 11.52 9.17
N TYR A 88 -17.34 12.31 8.12
CA TYR A 88 -18.32 12.52 7.05
C TYR A 88 -18.70 11.23 6.33
N LEU A 89 -17.71 10.34 6.12
CA LEU A 89 -17.90 9.05 5.45
C LEU A 89 -18.30 7.91 6.40
N GLY A 90 -18.37 8.16 7.72
CA GLY A 90 -18.66 7.13 8.72
C GLY A 90 -17.56 6.06 8.87
N ILE A 91 -16.31 6.41 8.58
CA ILE A 91 -15.15 5.50 8.65
C ILE A 91 -14.48 5.66 10.02
N HIS A 92 -14.69 4.70 10.91
CA HIS A 92 -14.06 4.66 12.24
C HIS A 92 -12.76 3.85 12.23
N ASP A 93 -12.73 2.75 11.47
CA ASP A 93 -11.56 1.94 11.20
C ASP A 93 -11.52 1.59 9.71
N TYR A 94 -10.43 1.94 9.03
CA TYR A 94 -10.21 1.50 7.66
C TYR A 94 -9.64 0.08 7.69
N HIS A 95 -10.51 -0.92 7.57
CA HIS A 95 -10.11 -2.30 7.34
C HIS A 95 -10.22 -2.58 5.84
N HIS A 96 -9.06 -2.65 5.17
CA HIS A 96 -9.02 -3.16 3.81
C HIS A 96 -9.66 -4.55 3.77
N ARG A 97 -10.44 -4.86 2.73
CA ARG A 97 -11.05 -6.17 2.55
C ARG A 97 -9.92 -7.21 2.55
N ARG A 98 -9.86 -8.05 3.58
CA ARG A 98 -9.08 -9.29 3.52
C ARG A 98 -9.66 -10.11 2.37
N ILE A 99 -9.00 -10.10 1.20
CA ILE A 99 -9.27 -11.10 0.18
C ILE A 99 -9.00 -12.43 0.88
N LYS A 100 -10.05 -13.25 1.00
CA LYS A 100 -10.02 -14.51 1.74
C LYS A 100 -8.81 -15.30 1.25
N LYS A 101 -7.92 -15.69 2.18
CA LYS A 101 -6.90 -16.72 1.92
C LYS A 101 -7.58 -17.86 1.17
N GLN A 102 -7.21 -18.05 -0.09
CA GLN A 102 -7.57 -19.27 -0.80
C GLN A 102 -6.85 -20.43 -0.08
N PRO A 103 -7.55 -21.55 0.16
CA PRO A 103 -7.05 -22.66 0.99
C PRO A 103 -5.77 -23.30 0.45
#